data_AF-A0A518WJM8-F1
#
_entry.id   AF-A0A518WJM8-F1
#
_cell.length_a   1.000
_cell.length_b   1.000
_cell.length_c   1.000
_cell.angle_alpha   90.00
_cell.angle_beta   90.00
_cell.angle_gamma   90.00
#
_symmetry.space_group_name_H-M   'P 1'
#
loop_
_entity.id
_entity.type
_entity.pdbx_description
1 polymer ?
#
loop_
_entity_poly.entity_id
_entity_poly.type
_entity_poly.pdbx_seq_one_letter_code
_entity_poly.pdbx_strand_id
1 'polypeptide(L)'
;MAAGLLGAAPDAALLSDPRPVIRWAAAIGRARVLGVDADEATVDELLAWTAAAEPDNRPATGGAEVPFLDGDLNGYAGMSLRLLGPRHTDQALDALLDRLSVAAGEQALPVAAEALRLAFPSGRLPAGVPRAALASRQRRLVEVLAHSPGAWLIDGVSFGNFASLVGDYGLPRSQEAMLAYLDAPVA
;
A
#
# COMPACT_ATOMS: atom_id res chain seq x y z
N MET A 1 -21.12 17.00 14.51
CA MET A 1 -20.00 17.95 14.57
C MET A 1 -19.07 17.68 13.41
N ALA A 2 -18.92 18.64 12.51
CA ALA A 2 -18.07 18.53 11.32
C ALA A 2 -16.65 19.04 11.66
N ALA A 3 -15.79 18.16 12.14
CA ALA A 3 -14.42 18.51 12.57
C ALA A 3 -13.42 18.67 11.40
N GLY A 4 -13.82 18.40 10.15
CA GLY A 4 -12.91 18.46 8.99
C GLY A 4 -12.86 19.81 8.25
N LEU A 5 -13.69 20.80 8.60
CA LEU A 5 -13.88 22.02 7.80
C LEU A 5 -12.91 23.17 8.11
N LEU A 6 -12.07 23.05 9.16
CA LEU A 6 -11.21 24.15 9.62
C LEU A 6 -9.70 23.88 9.49
N GLY A 7 -9.30 22.81 8.80
CA GLY A 7 -7.88 22.44 8.69
C GLY A 7 -7.25 22.00 10.01
N ALA A 8 -8.07 21.74 11.04
CA ALA A 8 -7.63 21.18 12.31
C ALA A 8 -7.64 19.64 12.23
N ALA A 9 -6.61 19.01 12.79
CA ALA A 9 -6.53 17.56 12.85
C ALA A 9 -7.65 17.04 13.77
N PRO A 10 -8.30 15.91 13.45
CA PRO A 10 -9.19 15.21 14.37
C PRO A 10 -8.51 14.98 15.73
N ASP A 11 -9.26 15.01 16.83
CA ASP A 11 -8.72 14.74 18.17
C ASP A 11 -8.02 13.37 18.22
N ALA A 12 -6.82 13.32 18.82
CA ALA A 12 -6.05 12.08 18.97
C ALA A 12 -6.80 11.03 19.81
N ALA A 13 -7.68 11.45 20.72
CA ALA A 13 -8.51 10.53 21.50
C ALA A 13 -9.42 9.65 20.62
N LEU A 14 -9.74 10.09 19.39
CA LEU A 14 -10.54 9.31 18.44
C LEU A 14 -9.78 8.10 17.88
N LEU A 15 -8.44 8.05 18.00
CA LEU A 15 -7.64 6.87 17.68
C LEU A 15 -7.90 5.71 18.65
N SER A 16 -8.58 5.95 19.77
CA SER A 16 -8.99 4.90 20.73
C SER A 16 -10.51 4.68 20.77
N ASP A 17 -11.26 5.22 19.80
CA ASP A 17 -12.71 5.02 19.74
C ASP A 17 -13.04 3.52 19.58
N PRO A 18 -14.07 2.99 20.28
CA PRO A 18 -14.44 1.57 20.15
C PRO A 18 -14.87 1.19 18.71
N ARG A 19 -15.32 2.15 17.90
CA ARG A 19 -15.77 1.91 16.53
C ARG A 19 -14.58 1.95 15.56
N PRO A 20 -14.27 0.85 14.83
CA PRO A 20 -13.13 0.81 13.92
C PRO A 20 -13.16 1.91 12.84
N VAL A 21 -14.33 2.18 12.26
CA VAL A 21 -14.48 3.22 11.23
C VAL A 21 -14.13 4.63 11.73
N ILE A 22 -14.33 4.91 13.03
CA ILE A 22 -13.97 6.21 13.61
C ILE A 22 -12.46 6.32 13.81
N ARG A 23 -11.81 5.25 14.29
CA ARG A 23 -10.33 5.24 14.40
C ARG A 23 -9.67 5.39 13.04
N TRP A 24 -10.14 4.63 12.04
CA TRP A 24 -9.71 4.75 10.65
C TRP A 24 -9.87 6.19 10.13
N ALA A 25 -11.06 6.77 10.26
CA ALA A 25 -11.33 8.13 9.79
C ALA A 25 -10.47 9.19 10.51
N ALA A 26 -10.26 9.02 11.81
CA ALA A 26 -9.38 9.86 12.60
C ALA A 26 -7.94 9.77 12.11
N ALA A 27 -7.41 8.55 11.90
CA ALA A 27 -6.05 8.34 11.43
C ALA A 27 -5.80 9.03 10.07
N ILE A 28 -6.70 8.86 9.11
CA ILE A 28 -6.58 9.52 7.79
C ILE A 28 -6.75 11.03 7.87
N GLY A 29 -7.74 11.51 8.62
CA GLY A 29 -7.95 12.94 8.79
C GLY A 29 -6.73 13.61 9.43
N ARG A 30 -6.11 12.97 10.42
CA ARG A 30 -4.88 13.43 11.06
C ARG A 30 -3.70 13.39 10.09
N ALA A 31 -3.52 12.33 9.32
CA ALA A 31 -2.47 12.25 8.30
C ALA A 31 -2.55 13.36 7.25
N ARG A 32 -3.78 13.71 6.84
CA ARG A 32 -4.02 14.79 5.87
C ARG A 32 -3.69 16.17 6.39
N VAL A 33 -3.98 16.41 7.66
CA VAL A 33 -3.75 17.73 8.27
C VAL A 33 -2.31 17.87 8.74
N LEU A 34 -1.78 16.86 9.42
CA LEU A 34 -0.46 16.91 10.04
C LEU A 34 0.66 16.52 9.07
N GLY A 35 0.37 15.69 8.06
CA GLY A 35 1.36 15.26 7.06
C GLY A 35 2.61 14.67 7.71
N VAL A 36 3.76 15.28 7.40
CA VAL A 36 5.07 14.86 7.93
C VAL A 36 5.17 15.00 9.44
N ASP A 37 4.33 15.83 10.06
CA ASP A 37 4.30 16.11 11.50
C ASP A 37 3.30 15.22 12.26
N ALA A 38 2.69 14.22 11.61
CA ALA A 38 1.79 13.27 12.29
C ALA A 38 2.48 12.58 13.48
N ASP A 39 1.78 12.39 14.60
CA ASP A 39 2.35 11.67 15.74
C ASP A 39 2.43 10.16 15.50
N GLU A 40 3.23 9.48 16.33
CA GLU A 40 3.44 8.03 16.26
C GLU A 40 2.13 7.25 16.35
N ALA A 41 1.19 7.66 17.23
CA ALA A 41 -0.10 6.99 17.34
C ALA A 41 -0.92 7.04 16.04
N THR A 42 -0.87 8.16 15.30
CA THR A 42 -1.52 8.27 13.99
C THR A 42 -0.87 7.35 12.96
N VAL A 43 0.47 7.26 12.99
CA VAL A 43 1.26 6.43 12.08
C VAL A 43 0.98 4.95 12.36
N ASP A 44 1.03 4.53 13.62
CA ASP A 44 0.78 3.16 14.06
C ASP A 44 -0.61 2.69 13.67
N GLU A 45 -1.65 3.52 13.86
CA GLU A 45 -3.01 3.19 13.45
C GLU A 45 -3.11 3.02 11.92
N LEU A 46 -2.46 3.88 11.12
CA LEU A 46 -2.45 3.73 9.65
C LEU A 46 -1.72 2.47 9.19
N LEU A 47 -0.59 2.14 9.82
CA LEU A 47 0.16 0.93 9.52
C LEU A 47 -0.67 -0.31 9.86
N ALA A 48 -1.34 -0.31 11.02
CA ALA A 48 -2.23 -1.39 11.44
C ALA A 48 -3.40 -1.59 10.46
N TRP A 49 -4.05 -0.52 10.01
CA TRP A 49 -5.11 -0.61 8.99
C TRP A 49 -4.59 -1.08 7.63
N THR A 50 -3.37 -0.70 7.26
CA THR A 50 -2.78 -1.11 5.98
C THR A 50 -2.46 -2.61 5.97
N ALA A 51 -1.84 -3.10 7.05
CA ALA A 51 -1.40 -4.49 7.18
C ALA A 51 -2.52 -5.47 7.57
N ALA A 52 -3.71 -4.98 7.96
CA ALA A 52 -4.82 -5.83 8.36
C ALA A 52 -5.24 -6.79 7.23
N ALA A 53 -5.10 -8.09 7.49
CA ALA A 53 -5.53 -9.19 6.62
C ALA A 53 -6.96 -9.61 6.97
N GLU A 54 -7.94 -8.72 6.84
CA GLU A 54 -9.35 -9.09 7.00
C GLU A 54 -9.89 -9.59 5.66
N PRO A 55 -10.36 -10.85 5.56
CA PRO A 55 -10.79 -11.49 4.31
C PRO A 55 -12.13 -10.97 3.79
N ASP A 56 -12.87 -10.20 4.59
CA ASP A 56 -14.08 -9.49 4.20
C ASP A 56 -13.81 -7.98 4.27
N ASN A 57 -13.64 -7.34 3.11
CA ASN A 57 -13.47 -5.88 2.96
C ASN A 57 -14.71 -5.06 3.39
N ARG A 58 -15.59 -5.61 4.24
CA ARG A 58 -16.47 -4.81 5.08
C ARG A 58 -15.84 -4.76 6.46
N PRO A 59 -15.34 -3.60 6.89
CA PRO A 59 -15.20 -3.37 8.31
C PRO A 59 -16.53 -3.74 8.97
N ALA A 60 -16.50 -4.17 10.22
CA ALA A 60 -17.67 -4.09 11.07
C ALA A 60 -18.02 -2.60 11.26
N THR A 61 -18.52 -1.95 10.21
CA THR A 61 -18.93 -0.55 10.17
C THR A 61 -20.21 -0.33 10.97
N GLY A 62 -20.66 -1.33 11.74
CA GLY A 62 -21.99 -1.35 12.34
C GLY A 62 -23.11 -1.16 11.31
N GLY A 63 -22.85 -1.45 10.02
CA GLY A 63 -23.79 -1.23 8.92
C GLY A 63 -23.60 0.08 8.14
N ALA A 64 -22.57 0.89 8.40
CA ALA A 64 -22.27 2.05 7.56
C ALA A 64 -21.54 1.63 6.27
N GLU A 65 -22.18 1.80 5.12
CA GLU A 65 -21.56 1.57 3.80
C GLU A 65 -20.57 2.70 3.50
N VAL A 66 -19.32 2.36 3.18
CA VAL A 66 -18.31 3.33 2.70
C VAL A 66 -18.21 3.14 1.19
N PRO A 67 -18.83 4.01 0.37
CA PRO A 67 -18.89 3.84 -1.09
C PRO A 67 -17.56 4.17 -1.79
N PHE A 68 -16.58 4.69 -1.06
CA PHE A 68 -15.27 5.04 -1.62
C PHE A 68 -14.36 3.81 -1.66
N LEU A 69 -13.72 3.56 -2.81
CA LEU A 69 -12.82 2.42 -3.06
C LEU A 69 -13.50 1.06 -2.78
N ASP A 70 -14.80 0.94 -3.07
CA ASP A 70 -15.62 -0.26 -2.82
C ASP A 70 -15.58 -0.75 -1.36
N GLY A 71 -15.35 0.17 -0.42
CA GLY A 71 -15.24 -0.15 1.00
C GLY A 71 -13.86 -0.62 1.45
N ASP A 72 -12.84 -0.60 0.56
CA ASP A 72 -11.47 -0.96 0.89
C ASP A 72 -10.77 0.11 1.76
N LEU A 73 -11.11 0.09 3.04
CA LEU A 73 -10.55 1.00 4.05
C LEU A 73 -9.04 0.82 4.19
N ASN A 74 -8.56 -0.42 4.05
CA ASN A 74 -7.15 -0.76 4.21
C ASN A 74 -6.33 -0.20 3.04
N GLY A 75 -6.85 -0.29 1.80
CA GLY A 75 -6.25 0.34 0.62
C GLY A 75 -6.17 1.85 0.76
N TYR A 76 -7.21 2.47 1.33
CA TYR A 76 -7.21 3.91 1.58
C TYR A 76 -6.24 4.34 2.69
N ALA A 77 -6.08 3.54 3.74
CA ALA A 77 -5.05 3.73 4.76
C ALA A 77 -3.65 3.66 4.13
N GLY A 78 -3.40 2.63 3.31
CA GLY A 78 -2.13 2.47 2.58
C GLY A 78 -1.81 3.67 1.67
N MET A 79 -2.81 4.19 0.97
CA MET A 79 -2.66 5.41 0.18
C MET A 79 -2.36 6.66 1.03
N SER A 80 -2.81 6.71 2.27
CA SER A 80 -2.56 7.84 3.16
C SER A 80 -1.15 7.84 3.75
N LEU A 81 -0.44 6.70 3.74
CA LEU A 81 0.96 6.61 4.18
C LEU A 81 1.91 7.54 3.39
N ARG A 82 1.55 7.91 2.15
CA ARG A 82 2.31 8.87 1.33
C ARG A 82 2.48 10.25 2.00
N LEU A 83 1.63 10.57 2.98
CA LEU A 83 1.59 11.85 3.65
C LEU A 83 2.60 11.95 4.81
N LEU A 84 3.09 10.83 5.34
CA LEU A 84 3.81 10.73 6.62
C LEU A 84 5.31 11.07 6.56
N GLY A 85 5.82 11.44 5.38
CA GLY A 85 7.21 11.84 5.17
C GLY A 85 8.22 10.68 5.16
N PRO A 86 9.52 10.98 4.93
CA PRO A 86 10.55 9.96 4.67
C PRO A 86 10.89 9.10 5.89
N ARG A 87 10.69 9.60 7.12
CA ARG A 87 11.01 8.89 8.37
C ARG A 87 10.27 7.56 8.52
N HIS A 88 9.07 7.46 7.95
CA HIS A 88 8.19 6.29 8.06
C HIS A 88 8.21 5.42 6.79
N THR A 89 9.10 5.70 5.84
CA THR A 89 9.09 5.03 4.52
C THR A 89 9.31 3.52 4.60
N ASP A 90 10.22 3.05 5.46
CA ASP A 90 10.48 1.62 5.57
C ASP A 90 9.29 0.87 6.19
N GLN A 91 8.73 1.39 7.29
CA GLN A 91 7.54 0.82 7.93
C GLN A 91 6.33 0.84 6.99
N ALA A 92 6.12 1.95 6.28
CA ALA A 92 5.05 2.07 5.30
C ALA A 92 5.22 1.07 4.14
N LEU A 93 6.45 0.87 3.66
CA LEU A 93 6.72 -0.14 2.64
C LEU A 93 6.41 -1.54 3.19
N ASP A 94 6.88 -1.88 4.39
CA ASP A 94 6.64 -3.21 4.98
C ASP A 94 5.13 -3.50 5.10
N ALA A 95 4.33 -2.56 5.60
CA ALA A 95 2.87 -2.73 5.68
C ALA A 95 2.20 -2.90 4.30
N LEU A 96 2.69 -2.19 3.26
CA LEU A 96 2.19 -2.34 1.90
C LEU A 96 2.60 -3.68 1.28
N LEU A 97 3.80 -4.18 1.60
CA LEU A 97 4.28 -5.48 1.14
C LEU A 97 3.48 -6.62 1.77
N ASP A 98 3.19 -6.54 3.08
CA ASP A 98 2.33 -7.49 3.77
C ASP A 98 0.94 -7.52 3.12
N ARG A 99 0.35 -6.35 2.83
CA ARG A 99 -0.92 -6.24 2.12
C ARG A 99 -0.87 -6.81 0.70
N LEU A 100 0.17 -6.48 -0.06
CA LEU A 100 0.32 -6.93 -1.44
C LEU A 100 0.48 -8.45 -1.53
N SER A 101 1.02 -9.08 -0.49
CA SER A 101 1.18 -10.54 -0.42
C SER A 101 -0.16 -11.30 -0.45
N VAL A 102 -1.24 -10.66 0.02
CA VAL A 102 -2.59 -11.25 0.11
C VAL A 102 -3.60 -10.60 -0.82
N ALA A 103 -3.33 -9.40 -1.36
CA ALA A 103 -4.22 -8.70 -2.28
C ALA A 103 -4.29 -9.39 -3.65
N ALA A 104 -5.48 -9.36 -4.26
CA ALA A 104 -5.72 -9.94 -5.58
C ALA A 104 -6.51 -8.99 -6.48
N GLY A 105 -6.35 -9.15 -7.80
CA GLY A 105 -7.08 -8.40 -8.81
C GLY A 105 -7.03 -6.88 -8.60
N GLU A 106 -8.19 -6.23 -8.66
CA GLU A 106 -8.30 -4.77 -8.60
C GLU A 106 -7.77 -4.16 -7.29
N GLN A 107 -7.86 -4.90 -6.17
CA GLN A 107 -7.38 -4.43 -4.87
C GLN A 107 -5.85 -4.35 -4.81
N ALA A 108 -5.14 -5.15 -5.60
CA ALA A 108 -3.69 -5.16 -5.64
C ALA A 108 -3.12 -3.91 -6.33
N LEU A 109 -3.87 -3.31 -7.26
CA LEU A 109 -3.41 -2.18 -8.08
C LEU A 109 -3.04 -0.92 -7.26
N PRO A 110 -3.92 -0.37 -6.39
CA PRO A 110 -3.58 0.81 -5.61
C PRO A 110 -2.45 0.53 -4.59
N VAL A 111 -2.38 -0.69 -4.06
CA VAL A 111 -1.34 -1.11 -3.11
C VAL A 111 0.02 -1.17 -3.80
N ALA A 112 0.08 -1.82 -4.97
CA ALA A 112 1.31 -1.90 -5.77
C ALA A 112 1.77 -0.53 -6.23
N ALA A 113 0.85 0.37 -6.61
CA ALA A 113 1.20 1.73 -7.04
C ALA A 113 1.95 2.49 -5.94
N GLU A 114 1.50 2.40 -4.68
CA GLU A 114 2.18 3.05 -3.57
C GLU A 114 3.47 2.36 -3.16
N ALA A 115 3.50 1.03 -3.15
CA ALA A 115 4.71 0.28 -2.85
C ALA A 115 5.82 0.60 -3.87
N LEU A 116 5.49 0.65 -5.17
CA LEU A 116 6.40 1.05 -6.23
C LEU A 116 6.91 2.47 -6.04
N ARG A 117 6.04 3.43 -5.71
CA ARG A 117 6.46 4.82 -5.45
C ARG A 117 7.46 4.93 -4.30
N LEU A 118 7.28 4.13 -3.23
CA LEU A 118 8.20 4.11 -2.08
C LEU A 118 9.51 3.38 -2.38
N ALA A 119 9.46 2.28 -3.13
CA ALA A 119 10.63 1.49 -3.48
C ALA A 119 11.49 2.14 -4.57
N PHE A 120 10.87 2.95 -5.44
CA PHE A 120 11.49 3.60 -6.60
C PHE A 120 11.33 5.13 -6.55
N PRO A 121 11.97 5.82 -5.57
CA PRO A 121 11.85 7.27 -5.43
C PRO A 121 12.41 8.05 -6.64
N SER A 122 13.38 7.46 -7.36
CA SER A 122 13.94 8.00 -8.60
C SER A 122 13.17 7.57 -9.86
N GLY A 123 12.05 6.86 -9.69
CA GLY A 123 11.25 6.32 -10.78
C GLY A 123 11.87 5.08 -11.43
N ARG A 124 11.65 4.96 -12.73
CA ARG A 124 11.95 3.78 -13.56
C ARG A 124 13.43 3.36 -13.50
N LEU A 125 13.65 2.04 -13.40
CA LEU A 125 14.98 1.44 -13.56
C LEU A 125 15.46 1.51 -15.02
N PRO A 126 16.76 1.73 -15.25
CA PRO A 126 17.39 1.46 -16.53
C PRO A 126 17.14 0.03 -17.00
N ALA A 127 17.12 -0.18 -18.32
CA ALA A 127 16.97 -1.52 -18.88
C ALA A 127 18.15 -2.42 -18.49
N GLY A 128 17.85 -3.66 -18.11
CA GLY A 128 18.87 -4.68 -17.81
C GLY A 128 19.54 -4.58 -16.44
N VAL A 129 18.99 -3.79 -15.50
CA VAL A 129 19.49 -3.77 -14.11
C VAL A 129 19.37 -5.17 -13.49
N PRO A 130 20.48 -5.79 -13.06
CA PRO A 130 20.43 -7.11 -12.43
C PRO A 130 19.89 -7.03 -11.00
N ARG A 131 19.32 -8.13 -10.50
CA ARG A 131 18.80 -8.23 -9.10
C ARG A 131 19.81 -7.75 -8.06
N ALA A 132 21.09 -8.09 -8.23
CA ALA A 132 22.16 -7.73 -7.29
C ALA A 132 22.35 -6.21 -7.16
N ALA A 133 22.03 -5.44 -8.20
CA ALA A 133 22.13 -3.99 -8.23
C ALA A 133 20.88 -3.28 -7.67
N LEU A 134 19.80 -4.02 -7.36
CA LEU A 134 18.62 -3.45 -6.72
C LEU A 134 18.93 -3.01 -5.30
N ALA A 135 18.46 -1.82 -4.94
CA ALA A 135 18.44 -1.36 -3.56
C ALA A 135 17.54 -2.27 -2.71
N SER A 136 17.78 -2.32 -1.39
CA SER A 136 17.06 -3.22 -0.48
C SER A 136 15.53 -3.11 -0.56
N ARG A 137 14.99 -1.89 -0.70
CA ARG A 137 13.54 -1.66 -0.86
C ARG A 137 13.00 -2.23 -2.18
N GLN A 138 13.71 -1.99 -3.28
CA GLN A 138 13.35 -2.47 -4.61
C GLN A 138 13.35 -4.01 -4.63
N ARG A 139 14.38 -4.62 -4.04
CA ARG A 139 14.50 -6.08 -3.95
C ARG A 139 13.35 -6.70 -3.17
N ARG A 140 13.02 -6.17 -1.98
CA ARG A 140 11.88 -6.65 -1.18
C ARG A 140 10.57 -6.60 -1.96
N LEU A 141 10.30 -5.50 -2.67
CA LEU A 141 9.09 -5.37 -3.48
C LEU A 141 9.06 -6.36 -4.66
N VAL A 142 10.17 -6.51 -5.38
CA VAL A 142 10.28 -7.47 -6.49
C VAL A 142 10.06 -8.89 -5.99
N GLU A 143 10.61 -9.24 -4.82
CA GLU A 143 10.42 -10.54 -4.18
C GLU A 143 8.94 -10.79 -3.86
N VAL A 144 8.23 -9.84 -3.27
CA VAL A 144 6.78 -9.97 -3.02
C VAL A 144 6.00 -10.09 -4.32
N LEU A 145 6.25 -9.21 -5.31
CA LEU A 145 5.57 -9.25 -6.61
C LEU A 145 5.72 -10.62 -7.31
N ALA A 146 6.89 -11.25 -7.23
CA ALA A 146 7.13 -12.57 -7.82
C ALA A 146 6.33 -13.69 -7.12
N HIS A 147 6.11 -13.58 -5.82
CA HIS A 147 5.45 -14.59 -5.00
C HIS A 147 3.95 -14.30 -4.75
N SER A 148 3.38 -13.26 -5.37
CA SER A 148 1.97 -12.87 -5.25
C SER A 148 1.18 -13.10 -6.55
N PRO A 149 0.88 -14.35 -6.93
CA PRO A 149 0.17 -14.67 -8.19
C PRO A 149 -1.19 -13.97 -8.31
N GLY A 150 -1.91 -13.81 -7.19
CA GLY A 150 -3.23 -13.19 -7.17
C GLY A 150 -3.24 -11.73 -7.63
N ALA A 151 -2.13 -11.00 -7.46
CA ALA A 151 -2.01 -9.61 -7.90
C ALA A 151 -1.93 -9.48 -9.43
N TRP A 152 -1.43 -10.52 -10.11
CA TRP A 152 -1.26 -10.54 -11.56
C TRP A 152 -2.51 -10.98 -12.33
N LEU A 153 -3.58 -11.38 -11.63
CA LEU A 153 -4.76 -12.02 -12.21
C LEU A 153 -6.08 -11.34 -11.78
N ILE A 154 -7.03 -11.28 -12.70
CA ILE A 154 -8.45 -11.02 -12.45
C ILE A 154 -9.23 -12.18 -13.08
N ASP A 155 -10.05 -12.87 -12.29
CA ASP A 155 -10.85 -14.03 -12.72
C ASP A 155 -10.01 -15.10 -13.47
N GLY A 156 -8.77 -15.30 -13.03
CA GLY A 156 -7.82 -16.26 -13.64
C GLY A 156 -7.17 -15.78 -14.94
N VAL A 157 -7.48 -14.58 -15.42
CA VAL A 157 -6.89 -13.97 -16.62
C VAL A 157 -5.87 -12.90 -16.21
N SER A 158 -4.84 -12.69 -17.04
CA SER A 158 -3.81 -11.67 -16.80
C SER A 158 -4.41 -10.28 -16.59
N PHE A 159 -4.05 -9.65 -15.48
CA PHE A 159 -4.44 -8.29 -15.15
C PHE A 159 -3.51 -7.28 -15.83
N GLY A 160 -3.88 -6.85 -17.04
CA GLY A 160 -3.04 -5.98 -17.88
C GLY A 160 -2.66 -4.62 -17.25
N ASN A 161 -3.53 -4.03 -16.44
CA ASN A 161 -3.23 -2.75 -15.77
C ASN A 161 -2.12 -2.93 -14.71
N PHE A 162 -2.17 -4.02 -13.95
CA PHE A 162 -1.12 -4.34 -12.98
C PHE A 162 0.22 -4.61 -13.67
N ALA A 163 0.20 -5.42 -14.73
CA ALA A 163 1.37 -5.70 -15.54
C ALA A 163 2.00 -4.44 -16.16
N SER A 164 1.15 -3.51 -16.63
CA SER A 164 1.59 -2.22 -17.18
C SER A 164 2.20 -1.33 -16.11
N LEU A 165 1.53 -1.19 -14.95
CA LEU A 165 2.02 -0.42 -13.80
C LEU A 165 3.41 -0.88 -13.36
N VAL A 166 3.61 -2.20 -13.17
CA VAL A 166 4.92 -2.76 -12.80
C VAL A 166 5.96 -2.50 -13.91
N GLY A 167 5.54 -2.66 -15.17
CA GLY A 167 6.39 -2.41 -16.34
C GLY A 167 6.86 -0.96 -16.50
N ASP A 168 6.09 0.02 -16.02
CA ASP A 168 6.45 1.44 -16.09
C ASP A 168 7.65 1.77 -15.18
N TYR A 169 7.90 0.96 -14.16
CA TYR A 169 9.10 1.03 -13.32
C TYR A 169 10.30 0.28 -13.91
N GLY A 170 10.17 -0.29 -15.11
CA GLY A 170 11.24 -1.02 -15.79
C GLY A 170 11.39 -2.47 -15.33
N LEU A 171 10.40 -3.00 -14.61
CA LEU A 171 10.37 -4.37 -14.12
C LEU A 171 9.68 -5.32 -15.12
N PRO A 172 9.91 -6.64 -15.00
CA PRO A 172 9.16 -7.65 -15.73
C PRO A 172 7.64 -7.52 -15.58
N ARG A 173 6.90 -7.80 -16.66
CA ARG A 173 5.44 -7.60 -16.76
C ARG A 173 4.61 -8.87 -16.54
N SER A 174 5.20 -9.92 -16.01
CA SER A 174 4.49 -11.13 -15.59
C SER A 174 5.15 -11.72 -14.36
N GLN A 175 4.39 -12.48 -13.58
CA GLN A 175 4.90 -13.22 -12.43
C GLN A 175 6.04 -14.15 -12.81
N GLU A 176 5.85 -14.94 -13.88
CA GLU A 176 6.84 -15.88 -14.39
C GLU A 176 8.16 -15.17 -14.77
N ALA A 177 8.07 -14.03 -15.45
CA ALA A 177 9.24 -13.24 -15.80
C ALA A 177 9.89 -12.58 -14.58
N MET A 178 9.11 -12.25 -13.54
CA MET A 178 9.61 -11.73 -12.27
C MET A 178 10.40 -12.80 -11.50
N LEU A 179 9.89 -14.04 -11.46
CA LEU A 179 10.59 -15.19 -10.87
C LEU A 179 11.90 -15.46 -11.63
N ALA A 180 11.86 -15.51 -12.96
CA ALA A 180 13.06 -15.69 -13.78
C ALA A 180 14.09 -14.56 -13.57
N TYR A 181 13.63 -13.33 -13.36
CA TYR A 181 14.48 -12.19 -13.03
C TYR A 181 15.15 -12.32 -11.66
N LEU A 182 14.49 -12.94 -10.68
CA LEU A 182 15.05 -13.20 -9.36
C LEU A 182 16.09 -14.33 -9.35
N ASP A 183 15.91 -15.32 -10.23
CA ASP A 183 16.77 -16.49 -10.39
C ASP A 183 17.96 -16.25 -11.34
N ALA A 184 17.97 -15.12 -12.05
CA ALA A 184 19.04 -14.78 -12.97
C ALA A 184 20.40 -14.73 -12.23
N PRO A 185 21.44 -15.40 -12.76
CA PRO A 185 22.75 -15.43 -12.11
C PRO A 185 23.33 -14.03 -11.96
N VAL A 186 24.02 -13.79 -10.85
CA VAL A 186 24.78 -12.56 -10.63
C VAL A 186 25.92 -12.55 -11.65
N ALA A 187 25.85 -11.61 -12.61
CA ALA A 187 26.91 -11.39 -13.59
C ALA A 187 28.20 -10.88 -12.91
#